data_AF-A0A2N5Z7E8-F1
#
_entry.id   AF-A0A2N5Z7E8-F1
#
_cell.length_a   1.000
_cell.length_b   1.000
_cell.length_c   1.000
_cell.angle_alpha   90.00
_cell.angle_beta   90.00
_cell.angle_gamma   90.00
#
_symmetry.space_group_name_H-M   'P 1'
#
loop_
_entity.id
_entity.type
_entity.pdbx_description
1 polymer ?
#
loop_
_entity_poly.entity_id
_entity_poly.type
_entity_poly.pdbx_seq_one_letter_code
_entity_poly.pdbx_strand_id
1 'polypeptide(L)'
;MNPKTHFKLLLIALNAWLAFYFIGLSSNYYQDWSSANQILLSLIAAFAAVPLIAFITLVLIGNDYLKISLWFAFYASVPLAIVDFIVGGVIQKNGLNIFISHWYVTIGYFYVWIIIPLVGYFLVKLKQNVNNE
;
A
#
# COMPACT_ATOMS: atom_id res chain seq x y z
N MET A 1 -14.84 -3.17 -13.03
CA MET A 1 -14.97 -1.76 -12.60
C MET A 1 -14.74 -0.90 -13.82
N ASN A 2 -15.14 0.37 -13.81
CA ASN A 2 -14.86 1.24 -14.95
C ASN A 2 -13.36 1.65 -14.97
N PRO A 3 -12.78 1.98 -16.13
CA PRO A 3 -11.37 2.37 -16.23
C PRO A 3 -10.98 3.57 -15.37
N LYS A 4 -11.90 4.52 -15.15
CA LYS A 4 -11.66 5.69 -14.30
C LYS A 4 -11.37 5.27 -12.85
N THR A 5 -12.08 4.26 -12.34
CA THR A 5 -11.83 3.75 -10.98
C THR A 5 -10.47 3.07 -10.88
N HIS A 6 -10.09 2.25 -11.87
CA HIS A 6 -8.76 1.63 -11.91
C HIS A 6 -7.66 2.70 -11.89
N PHE A 7 -7.81 3.75 -12.70
CA PHE A 7 -6.87 4.86 -12.73
C PHE A 7 -6.80 5.62 -11.40
N LYS A 8 -7.93 5.88 -10.74
CA LYS A 8 -7.95 6.49 -9.40
C LYS A 8 -7.19 5.66 -8.37
N LEU A 9 -7.43 4.35 -8.32
CA LEU A 9 -6.74 3.46 -7.38
C LEU A 9 -5.22 3.44 -7.63
N LEU A 10 -4.81 3.37 -8.90
CA LEU A 10 -3.40 3.44 -9.27
C LEU A 10 -2.77 4.77 -8.84
N LEU A 11 -3.44 5.90 -9.08
CA LEU A 11 -2.93 7.21 -8.65
C LEU A 11 -2.82 7.31 -7.13
N ILE A 12 -3.80 6.81 -6.38
CA ILE A 12 -3.74 6.82 -4.91
C ILE A 12 -2.54 5.99 -4.43
N ALA A 13 -2.36 4.78 -4.97
CA ALA A 13 -1.22 3.92 -4.64
C ALA A 13 0.12 4.59 -4.98
N LEU A 14 0.25 5.19 -6.17
CA LEU A 14 1.46 5.90 -6.60
C LEU A 14 1.74 7.13 -5.74
N ASN A 15 0.73 7.88 -5.32
CA ASN A 15 0.92 9.04 -4.44
C ASN A 15 1.35 8.62 -3.03
N ALA A 16 0.76 7.54 -2.50
CA ALA A 16 1.19 6.97 -1.21
C ALA A 16 2.65 6.51 -1.31
N TRP A 17 3.01 5.80 -2.37
CA TRP A 17 4.39 5.41 -2.64
C TRP A 17 5.33 6.62 -2.76
N LEU A 18 4.97 7.64 -3.54
CA LEU A 18 5.77 8.86 -3.69
C LEU A 18 6.02 9.54 -2.35
N ALA A 19 5.02 9.60 -1.48
CA ALA A 19 5.18 10.16 -0.14
C ALA A 19 6.22 9.38 0.67
N PHE A 20 6.13 8.04 0.70
CA PHE A 20 7.16 7.19 1.34
C PHE A 20 8.53 7.36 0.70
N TYR A 21 8.60 7.42 -0.63
CA TYR A 21 9.83 7.64 -1.38
C TYR A 21 10.52 8.94 -0.96
N PHE A 22 9.80 10.06 -0.97
CA PHE A 22 10.35 11.36 -0.59
C PHE A 22 10.77 11.43 0.89
N ILE A 23 10.03 10.79 1.79
CA ILE A 23 10.42 10.72 3.21
C ILE A 23 11.72 9.92 3.38
N GLY A 24 11.87 8.81 2.64
CA GLY A 24 13.06 7.97 2.72
C GLY A 24 14.31 8.58 2.07
N LEU A 25 14.15 9.42 1.05
CA LEU A 25 15.26 9.99 0.26
C LEU A 25 16.37 10.62 1.11
N SER A 26 16.02 11.34 2.17
CA SER A 26 17.00 12.03 3.03
C SER A 26 17.84 11.08 3.91
N SER A 27 17.56 9.78 3.88
CA SER A 27 18.18 8.77 4.75
C SER A 27 18.63 7.51 3.97
N ASN A 28 19.14 7.74 2.75
CA ASN A 28 19.50 6.67 1.81
C ASN A 28 18.36 5.64 1.66
N TYR A 29 17.13 6.14 1.48
CA TYR A 29 15.91 5.35 1.42
C TYR A 29 15.72 4.44 2.65
N TYR A 30 15.83 5.03 3.85
CA TYR A 30 15.72 4.37 5.17
C TYR A 30 16.83 3.34 5.49
N GLN A 31 17.85 3.18 4.63
CA GLN A 31 18.98 2.30 4.91
C GLN A 31 19.83 2.79 6.09
N ASP A 32 19.88 4.10 6.32
CA ASP A 32 20.64 4.67 7.43
C ASP A 32 19.92 4.51 8.78
N TRP A 33 18.68 3.99 8.79
CA TRP A 33 17.89 3.81 10.00
C TRP A 33 18.28 2.51 10.73
N SER A 34 18.18 2.53 12.06
CA SER A 34 18.29 1.31 12.85
C SER A 34 17.19 0.32 12.49
N SER A 35 17.44 -0.98 12.70
CA SER A 35 16.44 -2.02 12.46
C SER A 35 15.16 -1.80 13.29
N ALA A 36 15.27 -1.24 14.50
CA ALA A 36 14.12 -0.88 15.32
C ALA A 36 13.23 0.17 14.64
N ASN A 37 13.82 1.18 14.01
CA ASN A 37 13.07 2.20 13.28
C ASN A 37 12.43 1.65 12.00
N GLN A 38 13.10 0.73 11.29
CA GLN A 38 12.55 0.04 10.11
C GLN A 38 11.36 -0.87 10.48
N ILE A 39 11.46 -1.57 11.61
CA ILE A 39 10.35 -2.35 12.17
C ILE A 39 9.19 -1.42 12.54
N LEU A 40 9.47 -0.32 13.24
CA LEU A 40 8.45 0.66 13.62
C LEU A 40 7.75 1.24 12.38
N LEU A 41 8.50 1.61 11.34
CA LEU A 41 7.96 2.07 10.06
C LEU A 41 7.01 1.03 9.45
N SER A 42 7.42 -0.25 9.43
CA SER A 42 6.61 -1.36 8.92
C SER A 42 5.31 -1.53 9.72
N LEU A 43 5.38 -1.41 11.04
CA LEU A 43 4.21 -1.51 11.92
C LEU A 43 3.26 -0.33 11.73
N ILE A 44 3.78 0.90 11.66
CA ILE A 44 2.96 2.09 11.39
C ILE A 44 2.29 1.98 10.02
N ALA A 45 3.02 1.53 9.01
CA ALA A 45 2.47 1.33 7.68
C ALA A 45 1.35 0.27 7.69
N ALA A 46 1.59 -0.90 8.30
CA ALA A 46 0.64 -2.01 8.32
C ALA A 46 -0.60 -1.74 9.19
N PHE A 47 -0.45 -1.14 10.37
CA PHE A 47 -1.53 -1.01 11.36
C PHE A 47 -2.18 0.37 11.42
N ALA A 48 -1.58 1.40 10.81
CA ALA A 48 -2.15 2.74 10.78
C ALA A 48 -2.35 3.25 9.35
N ALA A 49 -1.27 3.42 8.58
CA ALA A 49 -1.34 4.13 7.30
C ALA A 49 -2.16 3.37 6.25
N VAL A 50 -1.85 2.09 6.01
CA VAL A 50 -2.56 1.27 5.01
C VAL A 50 -4.03 1.06 5.36
N PRO A 51 -4.42 0.67 6.60
CA PRO A 51 -5.83 0.58 6.97
C PRO A 51 -6.58 1.90 6.79
N LEU A 52 -5.98 3.03 7.16
CA LEU A 52 -6.61 4.34 7.03
C LEU A 52 -6.80 4.75 5.57
N ILE A 53 -5.75 4.61 4.74
CA ILE A 53 -5.83 4.90 3.31
C ILE A 53 -6.85 3.98 2.63
N ALA A 54 -6.87 2.70 2.98
CA ALA A 54 -7.86 1.73 2.49
C ALA A 54 -9.28 2.15 2.87
N PHE A 55 -9.52 2.47 4.13
CA PHE A 55 -10.83 2.90 4.63
C PHE A 55 -11.34 4.13 3.88
N ILE A 56 -10.53 5.20 3.82
CA ILE A 56 -10.88 6.44 3.13
C ILE A 56 -11.17 6.17 1.65
N THR A 57 -10.28 5.43 0.98
CA THR A 57 -10.41 5.12 -0.44
C THR A 57 -11.70 4.35 -0.73
N LEU A 58 -12.00 3.33 0.08
CA LEU A 58 -13.16 2.47 -0.12
C LEU A 58 -14.46 3.24 0.15
N VAL A 59 -14.52 4.08 1.18
CA VAL A 59 -15.69 4.93 1.48
C VAL A 59 -15.94 5.95 0.37
N LEU A 60 -14.90 6.58 -0.17
CA LEU A 60 -15.05 7.63 -1.19
C LEU A 60 -15.35 7.10 -2.60
N ILE A 61 -14.89 5.89 -2.92
CA ILE A 61 -14.99 5.33 -4.28
C ILE A 61 -16.09 4.27 -4.37
N GLY A 62 -16.40 3.57 -3.29
CA GLY A 62 -16.98 2.24 -3.36
C GLY A 62 -18.46 2.12 -3.07
N ASN A 63 -19.16 1.45 -3.99
CA ASN A 63 -20.45 0.79 -3.72
C ASN A 63 -20.28 -0.72 -3.49
N ASP A 64 -19.19 -1.32 -4.03
CA ASP A 64 -18.79 -2.72 -3.92
C ASP A 64 -17.40 -2.79 -3.28
N TYR A 65 -17.37 -2.73 -1.94
CA TYR A 65 -16.13 -2.57 -1.18
C TYR A 65 -15.16 -3.73 -1.35
N LEU A 66 -15.65 -4.98 -1.42
CA LEU A 66 -14.79 -6.15 -1.58
C LEU A 66 -14.07 -6.14 -2.92
N LYS A 67 -14.80 -5.94 -4.02
CA LYS A 67 -14.19 -5.90 -5.35
C LYS A 67 -13.16 -4.78 -5.47
N ILE A 68 -13.48 -3.59 -4.96
CA ILE A 68 -12.57 -2.44 -5.00
C ILE A 68 -11.35 -2.69 -4.12
N SER A 69 -11.51 -3.29 -2.94
CA SER A 69 -10.40 -3.59 -2.04
C SER A 69 -9.38 -4.57 -2.65
N LEU A 70 -9.82 -5.57 -3.42
CA LEU A 70 -8.93 -6.52 -4.08
C LEU A 70 -8.13 -5.83 -5.20
N TRP A 71 -8.78 -5.00 -6.00
CA TRP A 71 -8.08 -4.20 -7.01
C TRP A 71 -7.14 -3.19 -6.37
N PHE A 72 -7.52 -2.60 -5.24
CA PHE A 72 -6.66 -1.66 -4.56
C PHE A 72 -5.42 -2.35 -3.97
N ALA A 73 -5.57 -3.54 -3.36
CA ALA A 73 -4.44 -4.36 -2.94
C ALA A 73 -3.49 -4.71 -4.10
N PHE A 74 -4.04 -5.04 -5.27
CA PHE A 74 -3.24 -5.26 -6.47
C PHE A 74 -2.44 -3.99 -6.86
N TYR A 75 -3.08 -2.82 -6.93
CA TYR A 75 -2.40 -1.57 -7.30
C TYR A 75 -1.39 -1.09 -6.25
N ALA A 76 -1.65 -1.36 -4.96
CA ALA A 76 -0.77 -1.05 -3.84
C ALA A 76 0.37 -2.07 -3.64
N SER A 77 0.45 -3.12 -4.47
CA SER A 77 1.52 -4.12 -4.42
C SER A 77 2.28 -4.18 -5.74
N VAL A 78 1.67 -4.75 -6.79
CA VAL A 78 2.39 -5.16 -8.00
C VAL A 78 3.00 -3.97 -8.76
N PRO A 79 2.25 -2.90 -9.11
CA PRO A 79 2.84 -1.75 -9.79
C PRO A 79 3.91 -1.06 -8.94
N LEU A 80 3.70 -0.96 -7.62
CA LEU A 80 4.65 -0.31 -6.74
C LEU A 80 5.96 -1.11 -6.62
N ALA A 81 5.88 -2.44 -6.52
CA ALA A 81 7.05 -3.31 -6.54
C ALA A 81 7.85 -3.17 -7.85
N ILE A 82 7.16 -3.01 -8.99
CA ILE A 82 7.81 -2.73 -10.27
C ILE A 82 8.52 -1.36 -10.23
N VAL A 83 7.88 -0.33 -9.70
CA VAL A 83 8.47 1.01 -9.58
C VAL A 83 9.69 0.97 -8.66
N ASP A 84 9.62 0.33 -7.49
CA ASP A 84 10.75 0.18 -6.58
C ASP A 84 11.89 -0.63 -7.21
N PHE A 85 11.58 -1.66 -8.00
CA PHE A 85 12.61 -2.38 -8.75
C PHE A 85 13.28 -1.50 -9.82
N ILE A 86 12.51 -0.68 -10.54
CA ILE A 86 13.09 0.24 -11.53
C ILE A 86 13.97 1.28 -10.84
N VAL A 87 13.48 1.91 -9.77
CA VAL A 87 14.20 2.99 -9.08
C VAL A 87 15.37 2.45 -8.27
N GLY A 88 15.11 1.53 -7.35
CA GLY A 88 16.12 0.97 -6.46
C GLY A 88 16.98 -0.11 -7.11
N GLY A 89 16.39 -0.99 -7.89
CA GLY A 89 17.10 -2.10 -8.54
C GLY A 89 17.91 -1.66 -9.77
N VAL A 90 17.28 -0.93 -10.69
CA VAL A 90 17.92 -0.56 -11.97
C VAL A 90 18.68 0.77 -11.86
N ILE A 91 18.02 1.86 -11.47
CA ILE A 91 18.63 3.20 -11.47
C ILE A 91 19.71 3.31 -10.40
N GLN A 92 19.45 2.84 -9.18
CA GLN A 92 20.43 2.83 -8.08
C GLN A 92 21.37 1.61 -8.11
N LYS A 93 21.24 0.74 -9.12
CA LYS A 93 22.11 -0.43 -9.35
C LYS A 93 22.15 -1.47 -8.22
N ASN A 94 21.10 -1.57 -7.38
CA ASN A 94 21.01 -2.62 -6.36
C ASN A 94 20.57 -3.99 -6.93
N GLY A 95 20.05 -4.04 -8.15
CA GLY A 95 19.47 -5.24 -8.74
C GLY A 95 18.34 -5.82 -7.88
N LEU A 96 18.28 -7.16 -7.79
CA LEU A 96 17.29 -7.85 -6.94
C LEU A 96 17.57 -7.71 -5.44
N ASN A 97 18.76 -7.22 -5.05
CA ASN A 97 19.10 -7.04 -3.64
C ASN A 97 18.17 -6.05 -2.95
N ILE A 98 17.51 -5.15 -3.71
CA ILE A 98 16.53 -4.20 -3.16
C ILE A 98 15.44 -4.90 -2.33
N PHE A 99 15.01 -6.10 -2.74
CA PHE A 99 13.97 -6.84 -2.04
C PHE A 99 14.42 -7.41 -0.70
N ILE A 100 15.73 -7.60 -0.52
CA ILE A 100 16.35 -8.13 0.70
C ILE A 100 16.80 -6.96 1.58
N SER A 101 17.55 -6.00 1.03
CA SER A 101 18.07 -4.85 1.78
C SER A 101 16.96 -3.89 2.24
N HIS A 102 15.85 -3.81 1.51
CA HIS A 102 14.68 -2.98 1.86
C HIS A 102 13.50 -3.87 2.25
N TRP A 103 13.75 -4.91 3.05
CA TRP A 103 12.73 -5.88 3.47
C TRP A 103 11.47 -5.24 4.07
N TYR A 104 11.61 -4.09 4.75
CA TYR A 104 10.51 -3.33 5.36
C TYR A 104 9.58 -2.69 4.32
N VAL A 105 10.05 -2.41 3.10
CA VAL A 105 9.22 -2.04 1.96
C VAL A 105 8.64 -3.30 1.31
N THR A 106 9.48 -4.33 1.11
CA THR A 106 9.09 -5.59 0.47
C THR A 106 7.93 -6.29 1.17
N ILE A 107 7.96 -6.37 2.51
CA ILE A 107 6.87 -6.96 3.31
C ILE A 107 5.55 -6.20 3.10
N GLY A 108 5.63 -4.90 2.76
CA GLY A 108 4.51 -4.05 2.39
C GLY A 108 3.66 -4.60 1.26
N TYR A 109 4.29 -5.11 0.22
CA TYR A 109 3.57 -5.67 -0.93
C TYR A 109 2.77 -6.93 -0.57
N PHE A 110 3.08 -7.60 0.54
CA PHE A 110 2.36 -8.78 0.99
C PHE A 110 1.22 -8.43 1.95
N TYR A 111 1.48 -7.62 2.98
CA TYR A 111 0.44 -7.37 3.99
C TYR A 111 -0.74 -6.56 3.43
N VAL A 112 -0.56 -5.78 2.34
CA VAL A 112 -1.67 -5.06 1.68
C VAL A 112 -2.73 -6.00 1.13
N TRP A 113 -2.37 -7.23 0.75
CA TRP A 113 -3.31 -8.28 0.32
C TRP A 113 -4.16 -8.84 1.45
N ILE A 114 -3.76 -8.61 2.70
CA ILE A 114 -4.53 -9.03 3.88
C ILE A 114 -5.33 -7.84 4.39
N ILE A 115 -4.66 -6.73 4.65
CA ILE A 115 -5.24 -5.57 5.32
C ILE A 115 -6.32 -4.90 4.47
N ILE A 116 -6.05 -4.62 3.19
CA ILE A 116 -6.99 -3.87 2.35
C ILE A 116 -8.29 -4.66 2.14
N PRO A 117 -8.25 -5.97 1.77
CA PRO A 117 -9.47 -6.77 1.68
C PRO A 117 -10.20 -6.93 3.01
N LEU A 118 -9.49 -7.01 4.13
CA LEU A 118 -10.10 -7.08 5.45
C LEU A 118 -10.89 -5.80 5.78
N VAL A 119 -10.35 -4.62 5.47
CA VAL A 119 -11.09 -3.34 5.57
C VAL A 119 -12.33 -3.36 4.67
N GLY A 120 -12.20 -3.85 3.42
CA GLY A 120 -13.32 -4.02 2.50
C GLY A 120 -14.42 -4.92 3.06
N TYR A 121 -14.05 -6.04 3.69
CA TYR A 121 -14.98 -6.96 4.34
C TYR A 121 -15.75 -6.30 5.49
N PHE A 122 -15.05 -5.60 6.38
CA PHE A 122 -15.69 -4.92 7.51
C PHE A 122 -16.66 -3.82 7.04
N LEU A 123 -16.32 -3.08 5.98
CA LEU A 123 -17.23 -2.07 5.41
C LEU A 123 -18.50 -2.68 4.82
N VAL A 124 -18.43 -3.86 4.18
CA VAL A 124 -19.63 -4.59 3.73
C VAL A 124 -20.51 -4.95 4.92
N LYS A 125 -19.93 -5.48 6.00
CA LYS A 125 -20.67 -5.86 7.21
C LYS A 125 -21.34 -4.65 7.88
N LEU A 126 -20.62 -3.54 7.99
CA LEU A 126 -21.17 -2.29 8.54
C LEU A 126 -22.36 -1.78 7.71
N LYS A 127 -22.24 -1.79 6.37
CA LYS A 127 -23.33 -1.36 5.47
C LYS A 127 -24.57 -2.26 5.59
N GLN A 128 -24.38 -3.57 5.78
CA GLN A 128 -25.50 -4.51 5.97
C GLN A 128 -26.25 -4.25 7.28
N ASN A 129 -25.52 -4.01 8.38
CA ASN A 129 -26.13 -3.75 9.69
C ASN A 129 -26.98 -2.48 9.67
N VAL A 130 -26.48 -1.39 9.06
CA VAL A 130 -27.22 -0.12 8.94
C VAL A 130 -28.50 -0.25 8.12
N ASN A 131 -28.56 -1.14 7.12
CA ASN A 131 -29.76 -1.33 6.31
C ASN A 131 -30.83 -2.23 6.97
N ASN A 132 -30.48 -2.91 8.07
CA ASN A 132 -31.37 -3.80 8.81
C ASN A 132 -32.00 -3.12 10.03
N GLU A 133 -31.62 -1.89 10.34
CA GLU A 133 -32.19 -1.00 11.37
C GLU A 133 -33.20 -0.03 10.74
#